data_AF-A0A1U9YX30-F1
#
_entry.id   AF-A0A1U9YX30-F1
#
_cell.length_a   1.000
_cell.length_b   1.000
_cell.length_c   1.000
_cell.angle_alpha   90.00
_cell.angle_beta   90.00
_cell.angle_gamma   90.00
#
_symmetry.space_group_name_H-M   'P 1'
#
loop_
_entity.id
_entity.type
_entity.pdbx_description
1 polymer ?
#
loop_
_entity_poly.entity_id
_entity_poly.type
_entity_poly.pdbx_seq_one_letter_code
_entity_poly.pdbx_strand_id
1 'polypeptide(L)'
;MVATAHSDPYAIFMRKIGYSVGLEYTAERVGDLASRYLKDRDITAASWHELVTGSKDEGNWGRDKSAEKHIGDFFNSLRLIHRTSGDVIALENLDAIAIASELLGEEEENQAARDFLFLWAILVNDGEIFVNLLLAGFEEQAIKDTLRAMMRNKRGEAVEYLKGKATAQLINRVITIERQEKNKGSAGGGQSVASLRRTEPLQSERAARLGMDEDDEIEFSDDYFRKVPPRRRDWAISLGLWDEKKGLTQRGHDFLDGLRQRGYIDTTDYFTFWPMDYELVRSGFRPDLFGDDTKNLWTCLVDFAEAYAGLHVKPNAKNDVDAAVEVIGEMIEVFRSLHVRKAMLRRELPITIAYPSAIAMGCARRKPVLDLPSAILAEQKGEQRRLALRPSRHTGGALSIKR
;
A
#
# COMPACT_ATOMS: atom_id res chain seq x y z
N MET A 1 -1.06 -15.52 27.65
CA MET A 1 0.31 -14.97 27.49
C MET A 1 0.38 -14.44 26.07
N VAL A 2 0.26 -13.12 25.91
CA VAL A 2 0.13 -12.49 24.59
C VAL A 2 1.54 -12.22 24.08
N ALA A 3 2.01 -13.05 23.16
CA ALA A 3 3.22 -12.74 22.41
C ALA A 3 2.87 -11.65 21.39
N THR A 4 3.05 -10.38 21.76
CA THR A 4 3.10 -9.29 20.79
C THR A 4 4.42 -9.43 20.03
N ALA A 5 4.37 -10.10 18.87
CA ALA A 5 5.36 -9.90 17.84
C ALA A 5 5.24 -8.43 17.38
N HIS A 6 5.94 -7.52 18.06
CA HIS A 6 6.08 -6.16 17.56
C HIS A 6 6.88 -6.26 16.26
N SER A 7 6.19 -6.14 15.12
CA SER A 7 6.82 -5.84 13.84
C SER A 7 7.77 -4.66 14.02
N ASP A 8 8.97 -4.72 13.43
CA ASP A 8 9.96 -3.66 13.53
C ASP A 8 9.31 -2.30 13.20
N PRO A 9 9.15 -1.38 14.17
CA PRO A 9 8.40 -0.15 13.97
C PRO A 9 9.07 0.75 12.92
N TYR A 10 10.37 0.58 12.68
CA TYR A 10 11.12 1.34 11.69
C TYR A 10 10.81 0.89 10.26
N ALA A 11 10.23 -0.30 10.05
CA ALA A 11 9.92 -0.85 8.71
C ALA A 11 9.04 0.09 7.86
N ILE A 12 8.28 0.97 8.49
CA ILE A 12 7.47 2.00 7.81
C ILE A 12 8.32 2.96 6.97
N PHE A 13 9.59 3.17 7.32
CA PHE A 13 10.48 4.13 6.65
C PHE A 13 10.99 3.66 5.30
N MET A 14 10.62 2.47 4.82
CA MET A 14 10.96 2.01 3.47
C MET A 14 9.76 1.33 2.82
N ARG A 15 9.27 1.87 1.71
CA ARG A 15 8.20 1.27 0.91
C ARG A 15 8.79 0.26 -0.07
N LYS A 16 8.93 -0.97 0.39
CA LYS A 16 9.39 -2.10 -0.42
C LYS A 16 8.55 -3.33 -0.16
N ILE A 17 8.13 -3.98 -1.22
CA ILE A 17 7.68 -5.37 -1.21
C ILE A 17 8.88 -6.20 -1.65
N GLY A 18 9.21 -7.24 -0.87
CA GLY A 18 10.28 -8.17 -1.23
C GLY A 18 10.02 -8.92 -2.53
N TYR A 19 10.88 -9.89 -2.85
CA TYR A 19 10.64 -10.77 -3.98
C TYR A 19 9.50 -11.74 -3.65
N SER A 20 8.41 -11.66 -4.41
CA SER A 20 7.33 -12.64 -4.37
C SER A 20 7.25 -13.38 -5.69
N VAL A 21 6.89 -14.67 -5.64
CA VAL A 21 6.64 -15.49 -6.83
C VAL A 21 5.20 -15.24 -7.28
N GLY A 22 4.97 -15.15 -8.59
CA GLY A 22 3.62 -15.00 -9.16
C GLY A 22 3.17 -13.56 -9.38
N LEU A 23 4.09 -12.62 -9.62
CA LEU A 23 3.78 -11.19 -9.88
C LEU A 23 3.35 -10.89 -11.32
N GLU A 24 3.23 -11.91 -12.18
CA GLU A 24 2.71 -11.74 -13.54
C GLU A 24 1.21 -11.52 -13.50
N TYR A 25 0.70 -10.67 -14.39
CA TYR A 25 -0.73 -10.40 -14.53
C TYR A 25 -1.37 -9.87 -13.23
N THR A 26 -0.59 -9.16 -12.38
CA THR A 26 -1.10 -8.68 -11.08
C THR A 26 -2.37 -7.86 -11.22
N ALA A 27 -2.42 -6.90 -12.16
CA ALA A 27 -3.58 -6.04 -12.35
C ALA A 27 -4.85 -6.84 -12.70
N GLU A 28 -4.74 -7.78 -13.63
CA GLU A 28 -5.81 -8.71 -14.02
C GLU A 28 -6.30 -9.51 -12.80
N ARG A 29 -5.38 -10.12 -12.05
CA ARG A 29 -5.73 -10.93 -10.87
C ARG A 29 -6.35 -10.12 -9.74
N VAL A 30 -5.97 -8.85 -9.58
CA VAL A 30 -6.64 -7.92 -8.65
C VAL A 30 -8.08 -7.69 -9.09
N GLY A 31 -8.31 -7.53 -10.40
CA GLY A 31 -9.64 -7.46 -11.00
C GLY A 31 -10.46 -8.72 -10.73
N ASP A 32 -9.91 -9.91 -10.99
CA ASP A 32 -10.62 -11.17 -10.76
C ASP A 32 -10.99 -11.37 -9.29
N LEU A 33 -10.06 -11.05 -8.38
CA LEU A 33 -10.31 -11.12 -6.95
C LEU A 33 -11.42 -10.17 -6.51
N ALA A 34 -11.41 -8.93 -6.99
CA ALA A 34 -12.44 -7.95 -6.70
C ALA A 34 -13.82 -8.40 -7.20
N SER A 35 -13.88 -8.88 -8.46
CA SER A 35 -15.09 -9.43 -9.06
C SER A 35 -15.64 -10.62 -8.26
N ARG A 36 -14.78 -11.55 -7.83
CA ARG A 36 -15.18 -12.68 -6.97
C ARG A 36 -15.71 -12.21 -5.63
N TYR A 37 -15.01 -11.28 -4.97
CA TYR A 37 -15.40 -10.75 -3.67
C TYR A 37 -16.73 -9.98 -3.71
N LEU A 38 -16.99 -9.23 -4.78
CA LEU A 38 -18.27 -8.56 -5.02
C LEU A 38 -19.40 -9.55 -5.28
N LYS A 39 -19.18 -10.52 -6.16
CA LYS A 39 -20.17 -11.53 -6.54
C LYS A 39 -20.60 -12.38 -5.34
N ASP A 40 -19.63 -12.90 -4.59
CA ASP A 40 -19.89 -13.81 -3.47
C ASP A 40 -20.22 -13.04 -2.17
N ARG A 41 -20.03 -11.71 -2.17
CA ARG A 41 -20.07 -10.83 -0.97
C ARG A 41 -19.16 -11.32 0.17
N ASP A 42 -18.17 -12.15 -0.12
CA ASP A 42 -17.20 -12.73 0.81
C ASP A 42 -16.03 -13.33 0.02
N ILE A 43 -14.91 -13.61 0.69
CA ILE A 43 -13.79 -14.36 0.12
C ILE A 43 -13.42 -15.50 1.07
N THR A 44 -13.81 -16.72 0.71
CA THR A 44 -13.53 -17.90 1.54
C THR A 44 -12.19 -18.54 1.15
N ALA A 45 -11.66 -19.40 2.02
CA ALA A 45 -10.49 -20.21 1.67
C ALA A 45 -10.74 -21.11 0.43
N ALA A 46 -11.97 -21.59 0.24
CA ALA A 46 -12.37 -22.36 -0.92
C ALA A 46 -12.43 -21.49 -2.20
N SER A 47 -13.07 -20.31 -2.12
CA SER A 47 -13.12 -19.36 -3.24
C SER A 47 -11.72 -18.91 -3.66
N TRP A 48 -10.82 -18.68 -2.70
CA TRP A 48 -9.42 -18.38 -2.98
C TRP A 48 -8.68 -19.55 -3.64
N HIS A 49 -8.86 -20.77 -3.12
CA HIS A 49 -8.28 -21.98 -3.70
C HIS A 49 -8.73 -22.19 -5.14
N GLU A 50 -10.03 -22.04 -5.40
CA GLU A 50 -10.64 -22.13 -6.73
C GLU A 50 -10.10 -21.04 -7.67
N LEU A 51 -10.03 -19.78 -7.21
CA LEU A 51 -9.49 -18.68 -8.01
C LEU A 51 -8.04 -18.94 -8.45
N VAL A 52 -7.22 -19.49 -7.56
CA VAL A 52 -5.81 -19.78 -7.85
C VAL A 52 -5.64 -21.02 -8.73
N THR A 53 -6.31 -22.12 -8.39
CA THR A 53 -6.01 -23.46 -8.93
C THR A 53 -7.02 -23.98 -9.94
N GLY A 54 -8.18 -23.34 -10.05
CA GLY A 54 -9.25 -23.70 -10.98
C GLY A 54 -8.84 -23.52 -12.44
N SER A 55 -9.67 -24.03 -13.35
CA SER A 55 -9.38 -24.00 -14.78
C SER A 55 -9.31 -22.57 -15.33
N LYS A 56 -8.31 -22.29 -16.16
CA LYS A 56 -8.22 -21.00 -16.88
C LYS A 56 -9.40 -20.76 -17.80
N ASP A 57 -9.94 -21.82 -18.39
CA ASP A 57 -11.10 -21.74 -19.29
C ASP A 57 -12.37 -21.30 -18.55
N GLU A 58 -12.38 -21.38 -17.21
CA GLU A 58 -13.47 -20.96 -16.33
C GLU A 58 -13.21 -19.58 -15.69
N GLY A 59 -12.16 -18.87 -16.12
CA GLY A 59 -11.79 -17.54 -15.58
C GLY A 59 -10.97 -17.58 -14.29
N ASN A 60 -10.36 -18.72 -13.94
CA ASN A 60 -9.43 -18.85 -12.82
C ASN A 60 -7.96 -18.76 -13.31
N TRP A 61 -6.99 -18.80 -12.40
CA TRP A 61 -5.59 -18.57 -12.76
C TRP A 61 -4.83 -19.83 -13.20
N GLY A 62 -5.38 -21.03 -13.00
CA GLY A 62 -4.78 -22.31 -13.38
C GLY A 62 -3.36 -22.50 -12.86
N ARG A 63 -3.09 -22.07 -11.62
CA ARG A 63 -1.79 -22.22 -10.96
C ARG A 63 -1.76 -23.48 -10.11
N ASP A 64 -0.55 -23.93 -9.80
CA ASP A 64 -0.38 -25.02 -8.85
C ASP A 64 -0.79 -24.61 -7.43
N LYS A 65 -1.08 -25.62 -6.59
CA LYS A 65 -1.45 -25.41 -5.19
C LYS A 65 -0.34 -24.71 -4.38
N SER A 66 0.92 -24.91 -4.75
CA SER A 66 2.06 -24.24 -4.10
C SER A 66 2.06 -22.72 -4.31
N ALA A 67 1.54 -22.24 -5.44
CA ALA A 67 1.47 -20.83 -5.77
C ALA A 67 0.51 -20.05 -4.86
N GLU A 68 -0.52 -20.69 -4.30
CA GLU A 68 -1.48 -20.02 -3.42
C GLU A 68 -0.82 -19.24 -2.29
N LYS A 69 0.19 -19.84 -1.66
CA LYS A 69 0.88 -19.20 -0.53
C LYS A 69 1.62 -17.96 -1.00
N HIS A 70 2.38 -18.08 -2.08
CA HIS A 70 3.17 -16.98 -2.63
C HIS A 70 2.31 -15.83 -3.13
N ILE A 71 1.23 -16.13 -3.85
CA ILE A 71 0.31 -15.10 -4.34
C ILE A 71 -0.44 -14.46 -3.15
N GLY A 72 -0.86 -15.26 -2.17
CA GLY A 72 -1.52 -14.75 -0.97
C GLY A 72 -0.62 -13.84 -0.13
N ASP A 73 0.65 -14.22 0.06
CA ASP A 73 1.64 -13.41 0.76
C ASP A 73 1.89 -12.07 0.03
N PHE A 74 1.96 -12.09 -1.31
CA PHE A 74 2.06 -10.87 -2.11
C PHE A 74 0.81 -9.99 -2.02
N PHE A 75 -0.39 -10.58 -2.12
CA PHE A 75 -1.63 -9.83 -2.03
C PHE A 75 -1.83 -9.24 -0.63
N ASN A 76 -1.29 -9.90 0.40
CA ASN A 76 -1.20 -9.34 1.74
C ASN A 76 -0.24 -8.14 1.79
N SER A 77 0.89 -8.18 1.08
CA SER A 77 1.79 -7.01 0.96
C SER A 77 1.13 -5.82 0.24
N LEU A 78 0.24 -6.06 -0.71
CA LEU A 78 -0.60 -5.03 -1.34
C LEU A 78 -1.83 -4.64 -0.51
N ARG A 79 -2.01 -5.24 0.67
CA ARG A 79 -3.17 -5.06 1.56
C ARG A 79 -4.51 -5.31 0.89
N LEU A 80 -4.59 -6.40 0.12
CA LEU A 80 -5.82 -6.86 -0.53
C LEU A 80 -6.50 -7.96 0.30
N ILE A 81 -5.74 -8.98 0.69
CA ILE A 81 -6.24 -10.08 1.53
C ILE A 81 -5.19 -10.51 2.56
N HIS A 82 -5.65 -11.02 3.70
CA HIS A 82 -4.82 -11.71 4.68
C HIS A 82 -5.27 -13.16 4.83
N ARG A 83 -4.34 -14.11 4.63
CA ARG A 83 -4.61 -15.53 4.81
C ARG A 83 -4.26 -15.97 6.23
N THR A 84 -5.19 -16.67 6.87
CA THR A 84 -4.98 -17.36 8.14
C THR A 84 -5.14 -18.87 7.93
N SER A 85 -4.88 -19.69 8.96
CA SER A 85 -4.91 -21.16 8.85
C SER A 85 -6.27 -21.76 8.47
N GLY A 86 -7.36 -20.98 8.43
CA GLY A 86 -8.67 -21.45 8.02
C GLY A 86 -9.56 -20.40 7.38
N ASP A 87 -9.04 -19.20 7.08
CA ASP A 87 -9.85 -18.09 6.58
C ASP A 87 -9.03 -17.14 5.71
N VAL A 88 -9.73 -16.42 4.84
CA VAL A 88 -9.19 -15.33 4.04
C VAL A 88 -9.95 -14.06 4.42
N ILE A 89 -9.22 -13.02 4.77
CA ILE A 89 -9.78 -11.76 5.27
C ILE A 89 -9.54 -10.70 4.22
N ALA A 90 -10.60 -10.06 3.73
CA ALA A 90 -10.48 -8.86 2.90
C ALA A 90 -9.85 -7.70 3.70
N LEU A 91 -8.91 -6.99 3.06
CA LEU A 91 -8.20 -5.84 3.61
C LEU A 91 -8.61 -4.55 2.87
N GLU A 92 -8.08 -3.41 3.32
CA GLU A 92 -8.56 -2.09 2.94
C GLU A 92 -8.58 -1.81 1.44
N ASN A 93 -7.58 -2.28 0.68
CA ASN A 93 -7.50 -1.98 -0.74
C ASN A 93 -8.51 -2.81 -1.54
N LEU A 94 -8.79 -4.05 -1.11
CA LEU A 94 -9.84 -4.87 -1.75
C LEU A 94 -11.23 -4.29 -1.47
N ASP A 95 -11.47 -3.81 -0.25
CA ASP A 95 -12.72 -3.13 0.08
C ASP A 95 -12.90 -1.83 -0.69
N ALA A 96 -11.84 -1.04 -0.85
CA ALA A 96 -11.90 0.20 -1.63
C ALA A 96 -12.20 -0.07 -3.11
N ILE A 97 -11.58 -1.11 -3.68
CA ILE A 97 -11.87 -1.54 -5.05
C ILE A 97 -13.31 -1.98 -5.18
N ALA A 98 -13.79 -2.82 -4.25
CA ALA A 98 -15.16 -3.33 -4.28
C ALA A 98 -16.18 -2.19 -4.18
N ILE A 99 -15.98 -1.24 -3.25
CA ILE A 99 -16.85 -0.07 -3.11
C ILE A 99 -16.88 0.76 -4.40
N ALA A 100 -15.70 1.09 -4.96
CA ALA A 100 -15.64 1.86 -6.19
C ALA A 100 -16.35 1.13 -7.34
N SER A 101 -16.12 -0.18 -7.49
CA SER A 101 -16.73 -0.98 -8.56
C SER A 101 -18.23 -1.21 -8.41
N GLU A 102 -18.78 -1.22 -7.20
CA GLU A 102 -20.24 -1.32 -6.99
C GLU A 102 -20.94 0.02 -7.29
N LEU A 103 -20.28 1.13 -7.00
CA LEU A 103 -20.84 2.50 -7.17
C LEU A 103 -20.60 3.10 -8.57
N LEU A 104 -19.75 2.46 -9.38
CA LEU A 104 -19.52 2.79 -10.78
C LEU A 104 -20.28 1.79 -11.66
N GLY A 105 -21.00 2.30 -12.66
CA GLY A 105 -21.89 1.48 -13.49
C GLY A 105 -21.25 0.97 -14.78
N GLU A 106 -20.16 1.59 -15.21
CA GLU A 106 -19.53 1.33 -16.52
C GLU A 106 -18.21 0.59 -16.36
N GLU A 107 -17.94 -0.40 -17.22
CA GLU A 107 -16.73 -1.22 -17.12
C GLU A 107 -15.43 -0.40 -17.33
N GLU A 108 -15.49 0.63 -18.18
CA GLU A 108 -14.36 1.54 -18.38
C GLU A 108 -14.06 2.37 -17.13
N GLU A 109 -15.11 2.86 -16.44
CA GLU A 109 -14.97 3.56 -15.16
C GLU A 109 -14.43 2.60 -14.08
N ASN A 110 -14.93 1.36 -14.04
CA ASN A 110 -14.44 0.33 -13.13
C ASN A 110 -12.96 0.05 -13.35
N GLN A 111 -12.53 -0.10 -14.60
CA GLN A 111 -11.11 -0.31 -14.91
C GLN A 111 -10.27 0.88 -14.47
N ALA A 112 -10.69 2.12 -14.75
CA ALA A 112 -9.95 3.32 -14.35
C ALA A 112 -9.84 3.46 -12.82
N ALA A 113 -10.90 3.15 -12.07
CA ALA A 113 -10.87 3.13 -10.61
C ALA A 113 -9.93 2.04 -10.07
N ARG A 114 -10.00 0.83 -10.65
CA ARG A 114 -9.10 -0.29 -10.30
C ARG A 114 -7.64 0.06 -10.56
N ASP A 115 -7.32 0.66 -11.70
CA ASP A 115 -5.95 1.06 -12.04
C ASP A 115 -5.39 2.07 -11.04
N PHE A 116 -6.18 3.08 -10.67
CA PHE A 116 -5.75 4.05 -9.65
C PHE A 116 -5.57 3.39 -8.28
N LEU A 117 -6.50 2.52 -7.85
CA LEU A 117 -6.38 1.83 -6.56
C LEU A 117 -5.23 0.83 -6.53
N PHE A 118 -4.91 0.20 -7.66
CA PHE A 118 -3.73 -0.64 -7.81
C PHE A 118 -2.45 0.19 -7.72
N LEU A 119 -2.39 1.33 -8.42
CA LEU A 119 -1.28 2.27 -8.28
C LEU A 119 -1.13 2.76 -6.84
N TRP A 120 -2.23 3.13 -6.18
CA TRP A 120 -2.23 3.54 -4.77
C TRP A 120 -1.66 2.42 -3.86
N ALA A 121 -2.10 1.18 -4.06
CA ALA A 121 -1.59 0.02 -3.33
C ALA A 121 -0.08 -0.20 -3.58
N ILE A 122 0.40 0.02 -4.81
CA ILE A 122 1.83 0.01 -5.13
C ILE A 122 2.53 1.14 -4.39
N LEU A 123 2.07 2.38 -4.48
CA LEU A 123 2.76 3.55 -3.92
C LEU A 123 2.95 3.44 -2.40
N VAL A 124 1.92 3.00 -1.66
CA VAL A 124 1.99 2.91 -0.19
C VAL A 124 2.72 1.67 0.35
N ASN A 125 3.03 0.68 -0.49
CA ASN A 125 3.69 -0.56 -0.05
C ASN A 125 5.04 -0.84 -0.78
N ASP A 126 5.20 -0.42 -2.03
CA ASP A 126 6.37 -0.63 -2.90
C ASP A 126 6.81 0.65 -3.64
N GLY A 127 6.23 1.82 -3.35
CA GLY A 127 6.36 3.03 -4.18
C GLY A 127 7.81 3.48 -4.40
N GLU A 128 8.66 3.35 -3.38
CA GLU A 128 10.07 3.74 -3.49
C GLU A 128 10.88 2.80 -4.38
N ILE A 129 10.46 1.55 -4.52
CA ILE A 129 11.06 0.64 -5.49
C ILE A 129 10.45 0.93 -6.86
N PHE A 130 9.13 0.88 -6.98
CA PHE A 130 8.43 1.01 -8.25
C PHE A 130 8.74 2.32 -9.00
N VAL A 131 8.63 3.47 -8.33
CA VAL A 131 8.81 4.78 -8.99
C VAL A 131 10.27 5.03 -9.35
N ASN A 132 11.23 4.62 -8.50
CA ASN A 132 12.65 4.76 -8.83
C ASN A 132 13.08 3.84 -9.98
N LEU A 133 12.48 2.65 -10.11
CA LEU A 133 12.68 1.81 -11.30
C LEU A 133 12.11 2.47 -12.57
N LEU A 134 10.93 3.10 -12.46
CA LEU A 134 10.29 3.82 -13.55
C LEU A 134 11.13 5.04 -14.00
N LEU A 135 11.63 5.83 -13.03
CA LEU A 135 12.56 6.95 -13.27
C LEU A 135 13.83 6.50 -13.98
N ALA A 136 14.41 5.39 -13.53
CA ALA A 136 15.61 4.80 -14.12
C ALA A 136 15.38 4.14 -15.49
N GLY A 137 14.16 4.19 -16.04
CA GLY A 137 13.83 3.55 -17.30
C GLY A 137 14.01 2.03 -17.31
N PHE A 138 14.00 1.40 -16.13
CA PHE A 138 14.34 0.00 -15.92
C PHE A 138 15.77 -0.41 -16.37
N GLU A 139 16.69 0.55 -16.53
CA GLU A 139 18.09 0.32 -16.89
C GLU A 139 18.94 0.00 -15.65
N GLU A 140 19.65 -1.14 -15.66
CA GLU A 140 20.31 -1.68 -14.45
C GLU A 140 21.21 -0.66 -13.74
N GLN A 141 22.06 0.04 -14.47
CA GLN A 141 22.99 1.01 -13.89
C GLN A 141 22.25 2.22 -13.32
N ALA A 142 21.28 2.76 -14.06
CA ALA A 142 20.45 3.87 -13.58
C ALA A 142 19.66 3.47 -12.32
N ILE A 143 19.13 2.25 -12.26
CA ILE A 143 18.44 1.72 -11.08
C ILE A 143 19.38 1.74 -9.87
N LYS A 144 20.62 1.26 -10.02
CA LYS A 144 21.62 1.26 -8.94
C LYS A 144 21.85 2.67 -8.42
N ASP A 145 22.03 3.62 -9.32
CA ASP A 145 22.37 5.00 -8.98
C ASP A 145 21.20 5.71 -8.28
N THR A 146 19.98 5.63 -8.84
CA THR A 146 18.77 6.22 -8.26
C THR A 146 18.44 5.63 -6.88
N LEU A 147 18.47 4.29 -6.73
CA LEU A 147 18.15 3.65 -5.45
C LEU A 147 19.21 3.93 -4.38
N ARG A 148 20.50 4.00 -4.75
CA ARG A 148 21.57 4.39 -3.82
C ARG A 148 21.40 5.82 -3.34
N ALA A 149 21.10 6.74 -4.25
CA ALA A 149 20.88 8.14 -3.92
C ALA A 149 19.71 8.29 -2.94
N MET A 150 18.55 7.70 -3.25
CA MET A 150 17.38 7.69 -2.37
C MET A 150 17.70 7.12 -0.99
N MET A 151 18.32 5.92 -0.91
CA MET A 151 18.61 5.30 0.39
C MET A 151 19.59 6.12 1.22
N ARG A 152 20.64 6.70 0.60
CA ARG A 152 21.59 7.57 1.30
C ARG A 152 20.91 8.81 1.87
N ASN A 153 20.09 9.47 1.06
CA ASN A 153 19.38 10.66 1.49
C ASN A 153 18.40 10.33 2.62
N LYS A 154 17.57 9.30 2.43
CA LYS A 154 16.56 8.90 3.42
C LYS A 154 17.16 8.44 4.74
N ARG A 155 18.31 7.75 4.71
CA ARG A 155 19.08 7.42 5.92
C ARG A 155 19.56 8.67 6.64
N GLY A 156 20.12 9.64 5.90
CA GLY A 156 20.56 10.92 6.46
C GLY A 156 19.42 11.68 7.14
N GLU A 157 18.32 11.87 6.43
CA GLU A 157 17.11 12.53 6.95
C GLU A 157 16.52 11.79 8.15
N ALA A 158 16.37 10.46 8.08
CA ALA A 158 15.85 9.67 9.20
C ALA A 158 16.71 9.78 10.48
N VAL A 159 18.04 9.83 10.33
CA VAL A 159 18.96 10.04 11.45
C VAL A 159 18.76 11.42 12.06
N GLU A 160 18.57 12.45 11.24
CA GLU A 160 18.30 13.81 11.68
C GLU A 160 16.93 13.96 12.36
N TYR A 161 15.87 13.31 11.88
CA TYR A 161 14.55 13.38 12.52
C TYR A 161 14.52 12.67 13.88
N LEU A 162 15.20 11.52 14.01
CA LEU A 162 15.05 10.63 15.16
C LEU A 162 16.10 10.84 16.26
N LYS A 163 17.11 11.70 16.06
CA LYS A 163 18.16 12.14 17.00
C LYS A 163 18.37 11.20 18.20
N GLY A 164 19.09 10.09 17.99
CA GLY A 164 19.41 9.11 19.04
C GLY A 164 20.56 8.16 18.71
N LYS A 165 21.41 7.83 19.70
CA LYS A 165 22.66 7.04 19.54
C LYS A 165 22.46 5.56 19.16
N ALA A 166 21.27 4.99 19.31
CA ALA A 166 20.97 3.59 18.98
C ALA A 166 20.27 3.42 17.61
N THR A 167 20.06 4.53 16.88
CA THR A 167 19.05 4.60 15.82
C THR A 167 19.64 4.49 14.41
N ALA A 168 20.88 4.96 14.17
CA ALA A 168 21.48 4.96 12.83
C ALA A 168 21.68 3.55 12.26
N GLN A 169 22.13 2.58 13.08
CA GLN A 169 22.29 1.19 12.63
C GLN A 169 20.95 0.52 12.30
N LEU A 170 19.91 0.78 13.11
CA LEU A 170 18.56 0.27 12.85
C LEU A 170 17.96 0.92 11.59
N ILE A 171 18.16 2.22 11.41
CA ILE A 171 17.77 2.96 10.19
C ILE A 171 18.47 2.39 8.96
N ASN A 172 19.79 2.20 9.01
CA ASN A 172 20.57 1.63 7.89
C ASN A 172 20.12 0.21 7.55
N ARG A 173 19.81 -0.59 8.58
CA ARG A 173 19.29 -1.96 8.41
C ARG A 173 17.92 -1.99 7.75
N VAL A 174 17.06 -1.02 8.04
CA VAL A 174 15.67 -1.02 7.56
C VAL A 174 15.55 -0.35 6.19
N ILE A 175 16.21 0.80 6.03
CA ILE A 175 16.34 1.52 4.76
C ILE A 175 17.47 0.87 3.96
N THR A 176 17.23 -0.35 3.49
CA THR A 176 18.15 -1.11 2.64
C THR A 176 17.35 -2.00 1.70
N ILE A 177 17.98 -2.53 0.66
CA ILE A 177 17.46 -3.67 -0.11
C ILE A 177 18.27 -4.90 0.31
N GLU A 178 17.62 -5.89 0.91
CA GLU A 178 18.33 -7.03 1.52
C GLU A 178 19.00 -7.92 0.46
N ARG A 179 20.26 -8.32 0.73
CA ARG A 179 20.98 -9.38 0.01
C ARG A 179 20.38 -10.74 0.37
N GLN A 180 20.08 -11.58 -0.61
CA GLN A 180 19.49 -12.91 -0.38
C GLN A 180 20.33 -13.84 0.51
N GLU A 181 21.65 -13.66 0.62
CA GLU A 181 22.47 -14.51 1.50
C GLU A 181 22.06 -14.43 2.98
N LYS A 182 21.55 -13.26 3.43
CA LYS A 182 20.99 -13.08 4.78
C LYS A 182 19.55 -13.60 4.91
N ASN A 183 18.89 -13.86 3.79
CA ASN A 183 17.52 -14.32 3.71
C ASN A 183 17.50 -15.73 3.10
N LYS A 184 18.04 -16.71 3.85
CA LYS A 184 17.65 -18.11 3.65
C LYS A 184 16.15 -18.18 3.89
N GLY A 185 15.40 -18.01 2.81
CA GLY A 185 13.97 -18.25 2.77
C GLY A 185 13.70 -19.59 3.45
N SER A 186 12.62 -19.62 4.20
CA SER A 186 12.09 -20.72 5.03
C SER A 186 11.91 -22.02 4.25
N ALA A 187 13.02 -22.61 3.82
CA ALA A 187 13.15 -23.87 3.12
C ALA A 187 14.08 -24.73 3.99
N GLY A 188 13.47 -25.64 4.75
CA GLY A 188 14.13 -26.81 5.31
C GLY A 188 15.14 -26.55 6.44
N GLY A 189 14.65 -26.48 7.67
CA GLY A 189 15.50 -26.63 8.86
C GLY A 189 14.69 -26.40 10.11
N GLY A 190 14.25 -27.49 10.76
CA GLY A 190 13.26 -27.46 11.82
C GLY A 190 13.51 -26.42 12.91
N GLN A 191 12.70 -25.36 12.93
CA GLN A 191 12.36 -24.71 14.18
C GLN A 191 11.43 -25.68 14.93
N SER A 192 12.07 -26.57 15.67
CA SER A 192 11.42 -27.38 16.69
C SER A 192 10.55 -26.48 17.56
N VAL A 193 9.31 -26.90 17.79
CA VAL A 193 8.33 -26.31 18.71
C VAL A 193 8.92 -26.13 20.14
N ALA A 194 10.08 -26.74 20.45
CA ALA A 194 10.83 -26.52 21.67
C ALA A 194 11.47 -25.12 21.81
N SER A 195 11.70 -24.36 20.74
CA SER A 195 12.26 -23.00 20.85
C SER A 195 11.28 -21.96 21.39
N LEU A 196 10.00 -22.31 21.56
CA LEU A 196 8.95 -21.48 22.17
C LEU A 196 8.89 -21.62 23.71
N ARG A 197 9.72 -22.45 24.33
CA ARG A 197 9.82 -22.60 25.80
C ARG A 197 11.22 -22.27 26.34
N ARG A 198 11.77 -21.11 25.99
CA ARG A 198 12.91 -20.56 26.73
C ARG A 198 12.41 -19.77 27.93
N THR A 199 12.50 -20.39 29.11
CA THR A 199 12.32 -19.78 30.43
C THR A 199 13.61 -19.20 31.01
N GLU A 200 14.66 -19.07 30.19
CA GLU A 200 15.92 -18.47 30.63
C GLU A 200 15.93 -16.96 30.34
N PRO A 201 16.52 -16.14 31.24
CA PRO A 201 16.65 -14.71 31.02
C PRO A 201 17.35 -14.45 29.69
N LEU A 202 16.88 -13.44 28.94
CA LEU A 202 17.53 -12.94 27.73
C LEU A 202 18.98 -12.57 28.05
N GLN A 203 19.91 -13.48 27.79
CA GLN A 203 21.33 -13.19 27.88
C GLN A 203 21.68 -12.13 26.83
N SER A 204 22.29 -11.05 27.30
CA SER A 204 22.74 -9.87 26.57
C SER A 204 23.86 -10.13 25.56
N GLU A 205 24.13 -11.39 25.21
CA GLU A 205 25.29 -11.78 24.39
C GLU A 205 25.11 -11.53 22.88
N ARG A 206 23.89 -11.27 22.39
CA ARG A 206 23.69 -10.83 20.99
C ARG A 206 24.09 -9.38 20.74
N ALA A 207 24.21 -8.56 21.78
CA ALA A 207 24.66 -7.16 21.65
C ALA A 207 26.20 -7.04 21.59
N ALA A 208 26.94 -8.07 22.01
CA ALA A 208 28.38 -7.98 22.25
C ALA A 208 29.28 -8.44 21.07
N ARG A 209 28.71 -8.79 19.91
CA ARG A 209 29.45 -9.13 18.68
C ARG A 209 29.06 -8.28 17.47
N LEU A 210 28.55 -7.08 17.71
CA LEU A 210 28.27 -6.09 16.67
C LEU A 210 29.55 -5.29 16.41
N GLY A 211 30.41 -5.85 15.56
CA GLY A 211 31.54 -5.11 15.00
C GLY A 211 31.06 -3.88 14.25
N MET A 212 31.83 -2.80 14.32
CA MET A 212 31.54 -1.46 13.79
C MET A 212 31.49 -1.35 12.25
N ASP A 213 31.37 -2.47 11.52
CA ASP A 213 31.44 -2.53 10.06
C ASP A 213 30.24 -3.28 9.44
N GLU A 214 28.99 -3.00 9.86
CA GLU A 214 27.86 -3.28 8.95
C GLU A 214 27.84 -2.17 7.91
N ASP A 215 28.60 -2.39 6.83
CA ASP A 215 28.88 -1.51 5.69
C ASP A 215 27.78 -0.50 5.37
N ASP A 216 28.18 0.77 5.29
CA ASP A 216 27.44 1.85 4.60
C ASP A 216 27.23 1.55 3.11
N GLU A 217 27.86 0.50 2.58
CA GLU A 217 27.83 0.13 1.18
C GLU A 217 26.49 -0.50 0.77
N ILE A 218 25.79 0.21 -0.10
CA ILE A 218 24.54 -0.22 -0.73
C ILE A 218 24.89 -1.02 -1.99
N GLU A 219 24.73 -2.34 -1.87
CA GLU A 219 24.86 -3.29 -2.97
C GLU A 219 23.54 -3.97 -3.29
N PHE A 220 23.39 -4.37 -4.55
CA PHE A 220 22.24 -5.08 -5.06
C PHE A 220 22.70 -6.42 -5.62
N SER A 221 22.09 -7.52 -5.16
CA SER A 221 22.40 -8.86 -5.68
C SER A 221 21.91 -9.04 -7.12
N ASP A 222 22.54 -9.90 -7.92
CA ASP A 222 22.05 -10.26 -9.26
C ASP A 222 20.60 -10.79 -9.23
N ASP A 223 20.26 -11.51 -8.17
CA ASP A 223 18.91 -12.02 -7.94
C ASP A 223 17.87 -10.91 -7.74
N TYR A 224 18.29 -9.70 -7.36
CA TYR A 224 17.43 -8.52 -7.34
C TYR A 224 16.99 -8.16 -8.75
N PHE A 225 17.96 -7.96 -9.64
CA PHE A 225 17.70 -7.54 -11.02
C PHE A 225 16.98 -8.61 -11.83
N ARG A 226 17.21 -9.89 -11.52
CA ARG A 226 16.47 -11.00 -12.12
C ARG A 226 14.99 -11.03 -11.74
N LYS A 227 14.61 -10.55 -10.54
CA LYS A 227 13.28 -10.80 -9.96
C LYS A 227 12.41 -9.57 -9.74
N VAL A 228 12.98 -8.39 -9.47
CA VAL A 228 12.21 -7.17 -9.15
C VAL A 228 11.92 -6.33 -10.39
N PRO A 229 12.93 -5.81 -11.13
CA PRO A 229 12.67 -4.89 -12.24
C PRO A 229 11.71 -5.41 -13.30
N PRO A 230 11.82 -6.67 -13.79
CA PRO A 230 10.87 -7.18 -14.79
C PRO A 230 9.42 -7.14 -14.31
N ARG A 231 9.16 -7.48 -13.04
CA ARG A 231 7.80 -7.55 -12.48
C ARG A 231 7.19 -6.16 -12.25
N ARG A 232 8.01 -5.20 -11.83
CA ARG A 232 7.56 -3.81 -11.67
C ARG A 232 7.34 -3.15 -13.04
N ARG A 233 8.09 -3.57 -14.06
CA ARG A 233 7.85 -3.17 -15.45
C ARG A 233 6.50 -3.69 -15.95
N ASP A 234 6.15 -4.94 -15.66
CA ASP A 234 4.82 -5.51 -15.97
C ASP A 234 3.68 -4.67 -15.35
N TRP A 235 3.87 -4.17 -14.12
CA TRP A 235 2.88 -3.28 -13.48
C TRP A 235 2.81 -1.91 -14.17
N ALA A 236 3.96 -1.33 -14.52
CA ALA A 236 4.01 -0.06 -15.24
C ALA A 236 3.34 -0.16 -16.63
N ILE A 237 3.49 -1.30 -17.31
CA ILE A 237 2.79 -1.60 -18.56
C ILE A 237 1.28 -1.70 -18.32
N SER A 238 0.87 -2.44 -17.29
CA SER A 238 -0.55 -2.62 -16.94
C SER A 238 -1.25 -1.28 -16.63
N LEU A 239 -0.54 -0.34 -16.01
CA LEU A 239 -1.02 1.01 -15.69
C LEU A 239 -0.91 2.00 -16.88
N GLY A 240 -0.36 1.56 -18.01
CA GLY A 240 -0.11 2.40 -19.18
C GLY A 240 0.94 3.48 -18.94
N LEU A 241 1.84 3.29 -17.98
CA LEU A 241 2.98 4.19 -17.71
C LEU A 241 4.18 3.83 -18.59
N TRP A 242 4.28 2.57 -19.01
CA TRP A 242 5.40 2.04 -19.80
C TRP A 242 4.92 1.27 -21.03
N ASP A 243 5.62 1.42 -22.15
CA ASP A 243 5.44 0.64 -23.37
C ASP A 243 6.67 -0.25 -23.61
N GLU A 244 6.47 -1.54 -23.91
CA GLU A 244 7.58 -2.49 -24.08
C GLU A 244 8.58 -2.06 -25.16
N LYS A 245 8.10 -1.40 -26.22
CA LYS A 245 8.91 -1.05 -27.40
C LYS A 245 9.45 0.37 -27.34
N LYS A 246 8.64 1.32 -26.85
CA LYS A 246 8.92 2.76 -26.88
C LYS A 246 9.47 3.30 -25.56
N GLY A 247 9.39 2.52 -24.47
CA GLY A 247 9.82 2.96 -23.16
C GLY A 247 8.73 3.75 -22.42
N LEU A 248 9.12 4.81 -21.72
CA LEU A 248 8.20 5.63 -20.94
C LEU A 248 7.11 6.25 -21.85
N THR A 249 5.85 6.14 -21.45
CA THR A 249 4.72 6.71 -22.20
C THR A 249 4.48 8.18 -21.83
N GLN A 250 3.63 8.89 -22.58
CA GLN A 250 3.23 10.25 -22.20
C GLN A 250 2.59 10.28 -20.81
N ARG A 251 1.69 9.34 -20.48
CA ARG A 251 1.13 9.22 -19.14
C ARG A 251 2.21 8.98 -18.07
N GLY A 252 3.22 8.17 -18.40
CA GLY A 252 4.40 7.96 -17.56
C GLY A 252 5.17 9.25 -17.30
N HIS A 253 5.39 10.07 -18.33
CA HIS A 253 6.00 11.40 -18.19
C HIS A 253 5.14 12.32 -17.31
N ASP A 254 3.86 12.46 -17.62
CA ASP A 254 2.93 13.32 -16.87
C ASP A 254 2.88 12.91 -15.38
N PHE A 255 2.88 11.61 -15.10
CA PHE A 255 2.91 11.07 -13.75
C PHE A 255 4.19 11.45 -12.99
N LEU A 256 5.37 11.24 -13.60
CA LEU A 256 6.65 11.60 -12.97
C LEU A 256 6.79 13.12 -12.78
N ASP A 257 6.34 13.92 -13.75
CA ASP A 257 6.35 15.38 -13.65
C ASP A 257 5.39 15.88 -12.57
N GLY A 258 4.21 15.27 -12.44
CA GLY A 258 3.30 15.52 -11.34
C GLY A 258 3.93 15.21 -9.99
N LEU A 259 4.62 14.08 -9.85
CA LEU A 259 5.33 13.72 -8.63
C LEU A 259 6.47 14.70 -8.28
N ARG A 260 7.22 15.20 -9.29
CA ARG A 260 8.22 16.26 -9.11
C ARG A 260 7.58 17.54 -8.59
N GLN A 261 6.50 18.00 -9.22
CA GLN A 261 5.78 19.21 -8.81
C GLN A 261 5.24 19.15 -7.37
N ARG A 262 4.95 17.94 -6.88
CA ARG A 262 4.45 17.69 -5.52
C ARG A 262 5.54 17.40 -4.49
N GLY A 263 6.81 17.46 -4.90
CA GLY A 263 7.97 17.29 -4.04
C GLY A 263 8.28 15.85 -3.63
N TYR A 264 7.73 14.84 -4.33
CA TYR A 264 8.10 13.44 -4.06
C TYR A 264 9.38 13.03 -4.79
N ILE A 265 9.73 13.74 -5.86
CA ILE A 265 10.96 13.53 -6.63
C ILE A 265 11.82 14.77 -6.44
N ASP A 266 13.01 14.58 -5.86
CA ASP A 266 13.94 15.67 -5.56
C ASP A 266 14.74 16.09 -6.82
N THR A 267 15.46 17.20 -6.72
CA THR A 267 16.43 17.76 -7.67
C THR A 267 17.51 16.78 -8.13
N THR A 268 17.76 15.74 -7.33
CA THR A 268 18.69 14.63 -7.61
C THR A 268 18.01 13.46 -8.35
N ASP A 269 16.76 13.64 -8.78
CA ASP A 269 15.92 12.74 -9.60
C ASP A 269 15.73 11.33 -9.03
N TYR A 270 15.49 11.26 -7.72
CA TYR A 270 14.95 10.06 -7.06
C TYR A 270 13.65 10.36 -6.32
N PHE A 271 12.78 9.36 -6.27
CA PHE A 271 11.52 9.38 -5.54
C PHE A 271 11.74 8.94 -4.08
N THR A 272 11.21 9.72 -3.14
CA THR A 272 11.15 9.38 -1.71
C THR A 272 9.72 9.49 -1.21
N PHE A 273 9.30 8.54 -0.37
CA PHE A 273 7.98 8.64 0.27
C PHE A 273 8.07 8.36 1.77
N TRP A 274 7.81 9.40 2.56
CA TRP A 274 7.78 9.33 4.02
C TRP A 274 6.46 8.70 4.52
N PRO A 275 6.47 8.05 5.70
CA PRO A 275 5.26 7.52 6.31
C PRO A 275 4.21 8.61 6.54
N MET A 276 2.94 8.26 6.34
CA MET A 276 1.83 9.17 6.65
C MET A 276 1.70 9.38 8.16
N ASP A 277 1.09 10.48 8.56
CA ASP A 277 0.85 10.87 9.95
C ASP A 277 0.31 9.72 10.83
N TYR A 278 -0.73 9.03 10.38
CA TYR A 278 -1.34 7.94 11.13
C TYR A 278 -0.44 6.69 11.20
N GLU A 279 0.43 6.46 10.21
CA GLU A 279 1.38 5.34 10.22
C GLU A 279 2.52 5.57 11.22
N LEU A 280 2.96 6.82 11.36
CA LEU A 280 3.91 7.23 12.40
C LEU A 280 3.29 7.00 13.79
N VAL A 281 2.08 7.51 14.03
CA VAL A 281 1.37 7.34 15.32
C VAL A 281 1.11 5.85 15.64
N ARG A 282 0.71 5.06 14.64
CA ARG A 282 0.51 3.61 14.78
C ARG A 282 1.78 2.92 15.25
N SER A 283 2.92 3.32 14.69
CA SER A 283 4.24 2.75 14.97
C SER A 283 4.93 3.36 16.21
N GLY A 284 4.27 4.31 16.87
CA GLY A 284 4.76 4.92 18.11
C GLY A 284 5.67 6.13 17.90
N PHE A 285 5.78 6.64 16.67
CA PHE A 285 6.51 7.86 16.36
C PHE A 285 5.60 9.09 16.45
N ARG A 286 6.24 10.23 16.69
CA ARG A 286 5.62 11.55 16.69
C ARG A 286 5.68 12.15 15.28
N PRO A 287 4.53 12.45 14.64
CA PRO A 287 4.50 13.04 13.30
C PRO A 287 5.25 14.36 13.20
N ASP A 288 5.21 15.19 14.26
CA ASP A 288 5.83 16.51 14.29
C ASP A 288 7.37 16.49 14.19
N LEU A 289 8.01 15.34 14.43
CA LEU A 289 9.46 15.18 14.26
C LEU A 289 9.91 15.29 12.79
N PHE A 290 8.99 15.02 11.87
CA PHE A 290 9.24 14.96 10.43
C PHE A 290 8.75 16.23 9.71
N GLY A 291 8.25 17.23 10.45
CA GLY A 291 7.89 18.55 9.91
C GLY A 291 6.93 18.50 8.70
N ASP A 292 7.22 19.32 7.70
CA ASP A 292 6.43 19.46 6.47
C ASP A 292 6.50 18.24 5.55
N ASP A 293 7.43 17.31 5.79
CA ASP A 293 7.58 16.08 5.01
C ASP A 293 6.50 15.04 5.35
N THR A 294 5.81 15.20 6.49
CA THR A 294 4.69 14.34 6.86
C THR A 294 3.39 14.83 6.26
N LYS A 295 2.92 14.10 5.24
CA LYS A 295 1.60 14.30 4.64
C LYS A 295 0.55 13.39 5.28
N ASN A 296 -0.68 13.89 5.38
CA ASN A 296 -1.81 13.07 5.78
C ASN A 296 -2.32 12.21 4.60
N LEU A 297 -3.13 11.20 4.90
CA LEU A 297 -3.70 10.27 3.91
C LEU A 297 -4.38 10.97 2.73
N TRP A 298 -5.21 11.99 3.00
CA TRP A 298 -5.97 12.67 1.95
C TRP A 298 -5.05 13.46 1.01
N THR A 299 -4.09 14.19 1.56
CA THR A 299 -3.11 14.95 0.77
C THR A 299 -2.31 14.02 -0.14
N CYS A 300 -1.83 12.88 0.37
CA CYS A 300 -1.12 11.90 -0.47
C CYS A 300 -2.01 11.36 -1.60
N LEU A 301 -3.25 10.99 -1.30
CA LEU A 301 -4.20 10.49 -2.31
C LEU A 301 -4.46 11.52 -3.40
N VAL A 302 -4.68 12.79 -3.04
CA VAL A 302 -4.91 13.88 -3.98
C VAL A 302 -3.68 14.11 -4.85
N ASP A 303 -2.49 14.21 -4.25
CA ASP A 303 -1.25 14.43 -5.00
C ASP A 303 -1.02 13.33 -6.05
N PHE A 304 -1.21 12.06 -5.67
CA PHE A 304 -1.01 10.93 -6.58
C PHE A 304 -2.11 10.81 -7.63
N ALA A 305 -3.36 11.13 -7.28
CA ALA A 305 -4.47 11.15 -8.23
C ALA A 305 -4.32 12.29 -9.25
N GLU A 306 -3.81 13.44 -8.82
CA GLU A 306 -3.50 14.55 -9.70
C GLU A 306 -2.36 14.19 -10.65
N ALA A 307 -1.27 13.62 -10.12
CA ALA A 307 -0.14 13.17 -10.94
C ALA A 307 -0.56 12.09 -11.96
N TYR A 308 -1.36 11.11 -11.55
CA TYR A 308 -1.72 9.98 -12.41
C TYR A 308 -2.86 10.26 -13.39
N ALA A 309 -3.88 10.97 -12.95
CA ALA A 309 -5.15 11.13 -13.67
C ALA A 309 -5.53 12.59 -13.93
N GLY A 310 -4.71 13.57 -13.55
CA GLY A 310 -5.03 14.99 -13.66
C GLY A 310 -6.22 15.40 -12.80
N LEU A 311 -6.49 14.64 -11.72
CA LEU A 311 -7.61 14.89 -10.84
C LEU A 311 -7.41 16.16 -10.02
N HIS A 312 -8.44 17.01 -9.96
CA HIS A 312 -8.44 18.19 -9.11
C HIS A 312 -9.50 18.09 -8.00
N VAL A 313 -9.20 18.64 -6.83
CA VAL A 313 -10.18 18.75 -5.74
C VAL A 313 -11.03 19.99 -5.96
N LYS A 314 -12.34 19.85 -5.83
CA LYS A 314 -13.29 20.95 -5.97
C LYS A 314 -13.15 21.92 -4.78
N PRO A 315 -13.17 23.25 -5.00
CA PRO A 315 -13.28 24.22 -3.92
C PRO A 315 -14.58 24.02 -3.12
N ASN A 316 -14.49 24.06 -1.78
CA ASN A 316 -15.64 23.81 -0.89
C ASN A 316 -16.79 24.81 -1.12
N ALA A 317 -17.96 24.30 -1.46
CA ALA A 317 -19.24 25.01 -1.47
C ALA A 317 -20.21 24.45 -0.43
N LYS A 318 -21.21 25.24 -0.01
CA LYS A 318 -22.17 24.84 1.05
C LYS A 318 -22.94 23.55 0.73
N ASN A 319 -23.27 23.32 -0.54
CA ASN A 319 -23.97 22.12 -1.01
C ASN A 319 -23.09 20.85 -1.03
N ASP A 320 -21.77 21.00 -0.85
CA ASP A 320 -20.84 19.87 -0.92
C ASP A 320 -20.90 18.98 0.34
N VAL A 321 -21.45 19.50 1.45
CA VAL A 321 -21.64 18.73 2.68
C VAL A 321 -22.70 17.64 2.49
N ASP A 322 -23.86 17.99 1.92
CA ASP A 322 -24.93 17.01 1.65
C ASP A 322 -24.47 15.93 0.67
N ALA A 323 -23.81 16.33 -0.41
CA ALA A 323 -23.26 15.40 -1.39
C ALA A 323 -22.18 14.47 -0.78
N ALA A 324 -21.32 15.00 0.10
CA ALA A 324 -20.34 14.18 0.81
C ALA A 324 -21.01 13.17 1.76
N VAL A 325 -22.06 13.60 2.48
CA VAL A 325 -22.84 12.71 3.37
C VAL A 325 -23.50 11.59 2.58
N GLU A 326 -24.11 11.91 1.43
CA GLU A 326 -24.74 10.94 0.55
C GLU A 326 -23.74 9.89 0.04
N VAL A 327 -22.62 10.35 -0.55
CA VAL A 327 -21.57 9.47 -1.06
C VAL A 327 -20.98 8.58 0.04
N ILE A 328 -20.69 9.13 1.22
CA ILE A 328 -20.20 8.33 2.36
C ILE A 328 -21.27 7.33 2.83
N GLY A 329 -22.54 7.72 2.77
CA GLY A 329 -23.68 6.86 3.06
C GLY A 329 -23.72 5.64 2.16
N GLU A 330 -23.63 5.84 0.84
CA GLU A 330 -23.57 4.77 -0.16
C GLU A 330 -22.38 3.85 0.08
N MET A 331 -21.18 4.41 0.31
CA MET A 331 -19.98 3.61 0.61
C MET A 331 -20.15 2.73 1.86
N ILE A 332 -20.77 3.26 2.92
CA ILE A 332 -21.02 2.53 4.16
C ILE A 332 -21.98 1.36 3.93
N GLU A 333 -23.03 1.55 3.13
CA GLU A 333 -23.99 0.49 2.81
C GLU A 333 -23.33 -0.61 1.99
N VAL A 334 -22.53 -0.27 0.97
CA VAL A 334 -21.75 -1.25 0.22
C VAL A 334 -20.78 -1.99 1.15
N PHE A 335 -20.00 -1.28 1.96
CA PHE A 335 -19.04 -1.88 2.89
C PHE A 335 -19.69 -2.87 3.87
N ARG A 336 -20.88 -2.55 4.38
CA ARG A 336 -21.66 -3.42 5.28
C ARG A 336 -22.21 -4.65 4.60
N SER A 337 -22.55 -4.55 3.31
CA SER A 337 -23.07 -5.68 2.52
C SER A 337 -21.99 -6.72 2.20
N LEU A 338 -20.72 -6.32 2.23
CA LEU A 338 -19.57 -7.18 1.93
C LEU A 338 -19.09 -7.94 3.18
N HIS A 339 -18.33 -9.01 2.95
CA HIS A 339 -17.73 -9.88 3.98
C HIS A 339 -18.77 -10.33 5.02
N VAL A 340 -19.84 -10.96 4.53
CA VAL A 340 -21.05 -11.29 5.31
C VAL A 340 -20.73 -12.01 6.62
N ARG A 341 -19.76 -12.94 6.63
CA ARG A 341 -19.31 -13.66 7.84
C ARG A 341 -18.78 -12.74 8.95
N LYS A 342 -18.37 -11.52 8.62
CA LYS A 342 -17.84 -10.51 9.56
C LYS A 342 -18.63 -9.20 9.55
N ALA A 343 -19.85 -9.19 9.03
CA ALA A 343 -20.71 -8.00 8.94
C ALA A 343 -20.86 -7.26 10.29
N MET A 344 -20.90 -7.99 11.41
CA MET A 344 -21.01 -7.39 12.75
C MET A 344 -19.83 -6.46 13.12
N LEU A 345 -18.67 -6.66 12.50
CA LEU A 345 -17.46 -5.84 12.70
C LEU A 345 -17.42 -4.60 11.79
N ARG A 346 -18.34 -4.50 10.81
CA ARG A 346 -18.35 -3.45 9.77
C ARG A 346 -19.29 -2.29 10.10
N ARG A 347 -19.28 -1.84 11.36
CA ARG A 347 -20.18 -0.76 11.81
C ARG A 347 -19.73 0.62 11.35
N GLU A 348 -18.42 0.79 11.25
CA GLU A 348 -17.74 2.04 10.90
C GLU A 348 -16.86 1.78 9.68
N LEU A 349 -16.81 2.74 8.75
CA LEU A 349 -16.01 2.69 7.53
C LEU A 349 -14.67 3.42 7.76
N PRO A 350 -13.52 2.71 7.77
CA PRO A 350 -12.21 3.34 7.88
C PRO A 350 -11.95 4.39 6.80
N ILE A 351 -11.27 5.49 7.15
CA ILE A 351 -10.88 6.50 6.16
C ILE A 351 -9.86 5.97 5.14
N THR A 352 -9.09 4.94 5.52
CA THR A 352 -8.20 4.18 4.62
C THR A 352 -8.95 3.39 3.54
N ILE A 353 -10.27 3.31 3.62
CA ILE A 353 -11.14 2.71 2.61
C ILE A 353 -11.96 3.82 1.93
N ALA A 354 -12.62 4.68 2.71
CA ALA A 354 -13.48 5.73 2.19
C ALA A 354 -12.75 6.71 1.26
N TYR A 355 -11.59 7.22 1.68
CA TYR A 355 -10.87 8.24 0.90
C TYR A 355 -10.32 7.69 -0.42
N PRO A 356 -9.62 6.54 -0.45
CA PRO A 356 -9.21 5.95 -1.73
C PRO A 356 -10.39 5.64 -2.65
N SER A 357 -11.51 5.13 -2.11
CA SER A 357 -12.72 4.85 -2.90
C SER A 357 -13.27 6.12 -3.57
N ALA A 358 -13.38 7.22 -2.81
CA ALA A 358 -13.86 8.49 -3.32
C ALA A 358 -12.98 9.06 -4.44
N ILE A 359 -11.66 9.01 -4.21
CA ILE A 359 -10.67 9.51 -5.17
C ILE A 359 -10.69 8.65 -6.44
N ALA A 360 -10.74 7.32 -6.31
CA ALA A 360 -10.81 6.40 -7.43
C ALA A 360 -12.05 6.63 -8.29
N MET A 361 -13.22 6.85 -7.68
CA MET A 361 -14.43 7.21 -8.41
C MET A 361 -14.31 8.56 -9.13
N GLY A 362 -13.62 9.53 -8.53
CA GLY A 362 -13.31 10.81 -9.16
C GLY A 362 -12.40 10.67 -10.39
N CYS A 363 -11.31 9.90 -10.25
CA CYS A 363 -10.41 9.55 -11.35
C CYS A 363 -11.18 8.89 -12.50
N ALA A 364 -12.02 7.89 -12.18
CA ALA A 364 -12.79 7.14 -13.16
C ALA A 364 -13.77 8.04 -13.95
N ARG A 365 -14.54 8.87 -13.23
CA ARG A 365 -15.52 9.79 -13.81
C ARG A 365 -14.88 11.02 -14.48
N ARG A 366 -13.57 11.23 -14.31
CA ARG A 366 -12.82 12.44 -14.72
C ARG A 366 -13.48 13.73 -14.24
N LYS A 367 -13.98 13.71 -13.00
CA LYS A 367 -14.67 14.85 -12.37
C LYS A 367 -13.92 15.29 -11.13
N PRO A 368 -13.95 16.58 -10.79
CA PRO A 368 -13.35 17.04 -9.54
C PRO A 368 -13.93 16.30 -8.33
N VAL A 369 -13.06 15.92 -7.40
CA VAL A 369 -13.47 15.22 -6.16
C VAL A 369 -13.89 16.21 -5.09
N LEU A 370 -14.94 15.87 -4.37
CA LEU A 370 -15.36 16.58 -3.17
C LEU A 370 -14.27 16.49 -2.10
N ASP A 371 -13.95 17.60 -1.46
CA ASP A 371 -13.05 17.64 -0.30
C ASP A 371 -13.72 16.98 0.92
N LEU A 372 -13.66 15.65 0.97
CA LEU A 372 -14.32 14.87 2.02
C LEU A 372 -13.87 15.27 3.43
N PRO A 373 -12.56 15.43 3.74
CA PRO A 373 -12.15 15.88 5.06
C PRO A 373 -12.81 17.18 5.50
N SER A 374 -12.82 18.20 4.65
CA SER A 374 -13.44 19.48 4.99
C SER A 374 -14.96 19.37 5.13
N ALA A 375 -15.63 18.62 4.24
CA ALA A 375 -17.06 18.39 4.30
C ALA A 375 -17.46 17.62 5.58
N ILE A 376 -16.70 16.61 5.97
CA ILE A 376 -16.90 15.85 7.21
C ILE A 376 -16.74 16.77 8.43
N LEU A 377 -15.69 17.60 8.46
CA LEU A 377 -15.46 18.55 9.56
C LEU A 377 -16.60 19.58 9.66
N ALA A 378 -17.13 20.06 8.53
CA ALA A 378 -18.28 20.95 8.48
C ALA A 378 -19.55 20.27 9.02
N GLU A 379 -19.84 19.03 8.59
CA GLU A 379 -20.99 18.25 9.07
C GLU A 379 -20.93 17.99 10.58
N GLN A 380 -19.75 17.70 11.13
CA GLN A 380 -19.56 17.46 12.56
C GLN A 380 -19.74 18.72 13.42
N LYS A 381 -19.43 19.90 12.87
CA LYS A 381 -19.62 21.21 13.53
C LYS A 381 -21.04 21.74 13.36
N GLY A 382 -21.76 21.30 12.33
CA GLY A 382 -23.12 21.70 12.01
C GLY A 382 -24.16 21.23 13.03
N GLU A 383 -25.42 21.56 12.75
CA GLU A 383 -26.57 21.24 13.59
C GLU A 383 -27.05 19.78 13.40
N GLN A 384 -27.05 19.26 12.16
CA GLN A 384 -27.60 17.94 11.84
C GLN A 384 -26.68 16.78 12.28
N ARG A 385 -25.36 16.92 12.12
CA ARG A 385 -24.33 15.96 12.58
C ARG A 385 -24.59 14.51 12.17
N ARG A 386 -25.03 14.29 10.94
CA ARG A 386 -25.37 12.97 10.35
C ARG A 386 -24.16 12.05 10.24
N LEU A 387 -22.95 12.60 10.16
CA LEU A 387 -21.71 11.84 10.16
C LEU A 387 -20.88 12.07 11.42
N ALA A 388 -20.19 11.01 11.85
CA ALA A 388 -19.12 11.09 12.85
C ALA A 388 -17.85 10.42 12.34
N LEU A 389 -16.77 11.18 12.32
CA LEU A 389 -15.40 10.70 12.24
C LEU A 389 -14.87 10.47 13.65
N ARG A 390 -14.49 9.23 13.95
CA ARG A 390 -13.85 8.84 15.21
C ARG A 390 -12.37 8.59 14.97
N PRO A 391 -11.47 9.18 15.78
CA PRO A 391 -10.04 8.90 15.68
C PRO A 391 -9.75 7.41 15.90
N SER A 392 -8.83 6.86 15.12
CA SER A 392 -8.38 5.47 15.22
C SER A 392 -6.87 5.43 15.07
N ARG A 393 -6.19 4.80 16.04
CA ARG A 393 -4.73 4.64 15.96
C ARG A 393 -4.30 3.74 14.79
N HIS A 394 -5.17 2.84 14.34
CA HIS A 394 -4.83 1.86 13.31
C HIS A 394 -5.08 2.35 11.89
N THR A 395 -6.11 3.19 11.71
CA THR A 395 -6.60 3.63 10.39
C THR A 395 -6.63 5.15 10.23
N GLY A 396 -6.08 5.90 11.20
CA GLY A 396 -6.23 7.36 11.32
C GLY A 396 -7.62 7.77 11.81
N GLY A 397 -8.67 7.20 11.24
CA GLY A 397 -10.05 7.39 11.67
C GLY A 397 -11.04 6.40 11.06
N ALA A 398 -12.27 6.44 11.53
CA ALA A 398 -13.39 5.66 10.99
C ALA A 398 -14.68 6.50 11.00
N LEU A 399 -15.49 6.35 9.94
CA LEU A 399 -16.72 7.07 9.68
C LEU A 399 -17.93 6.24 10.11
N SER A 400 -18.91 6.91 10.70
CA SER A 400 -20.19 6.31 11.08
C SER A 400 -21.34 7.26 10.78
N ILE A 401 -22.46 6.72 10.30
CA ILE A 401 -23.70 7.46 10.14
C ILE A 401 -24.41 7.48 11.50
N LYS A 402 -24.80 8.66 11.96
CA LYS A 402 -25.67 8.83 13.12
C LYS A 402 -27.12 8.69 12.67
N ARG A 403 -27.85 7.84 13.37
CA ARG A 403 -29.30 7.70 13.21
C ARG A 403 -30.03 8.79 13.97
#